data_AF-A0A1M5KNZ5-F1
#
_entry.id   AF-A0A1M5KNZ5-F1
#
_cell.length_a   1.000
_cell.length_b   1.000
_cell.length_c   1.000
_cell.angle_alpha   90.00
_cell.angle_beta   90.00
_cell.angle_gamma   90.00
#
_symmetry.space_group_name_H-M   'P 1'
#
loop_
_entity.id
_entity.type
_entity.pdbx_description
1 polymer ?
#
loop_
_entity_poly.entity_id
_entity_poly.type
_entity_poly.pdbx_seq_one_letter_code
_entity_poly.pdbx_strand_id
1 'polypeptide(L)'
;MRQAGGATAALGAGATAASGTATAQEGGGGGKKPDFGGYTEGAKGGTYQDARGSSEVTVEVGGGGGLAFLPTELWIDTGTTVTFEWVSGGHNVLFEETPSDAGVSGHQSIESEGFTFSITFETGGIYKYYCEPHKSLGMLGAIAVGSGVPTVSTGGGGGPKELHELGVAIQAHWVGAATILGIIMSVIFTFYLVKYGESAHTGTGR
;
A
#
# COMPACT_ATOMS: atom_id res chain seq x y z
N MET A 1 -51.90 -32.15 -33.64
CA MET A 1 -50.49 -32.02 -34.05
C MET A 1 -49.90 -30.84 -33.29
N ARG A 2 -49.18 -31.02 -32.18
CA ARG A 2 -47.70 -31.11 -32.07
C ARG A 2 -46.95 -30.00 -32.84
N GLN A 3 -46.54 -28.95 -32.14
CA GLN A 3 -45.22 -28.35 -32.32
C GLN A 3 -44.52 -28.29 -30.96
N ALA A 4 -43.38 -28.96 -30.91
CA ALA A 4 -42.40 -28.95 -29.85
C ALA A 4 -41.22 -28.11 -30.35
N GLY A 5 -40.57 -27.38 -29.46
CA GLY A 5 -39.38 -26.60 -29.74
C GLY A 5 -38.87 -25.97 -28.46
N GLY A 6 -38.30 -26.80 -27.59
CA GLY A 6 -37.55 -26.34 -26.42
C GLY A 6 -36.12 -25.99 -26.79
N ALA A 7 -35.53 -25.04 -26.08
CA ALA A 7 -34.10 -24.90 -25.92
C ALA A 7 -33.82 -24.37 -24.51
N THR A 8 -33.43 -25.29 -23.64
CA THR A 8 -32.77 -25.03 -22.35
C THR A 8 -31.28 -24.86 -22.56
N ALA A 9 -30.71 -23.77 -22.07
CA ALA A 9 -29.29 -23.58 -21.74
C ALA A 9 -29.20 -22.29 -20.90
N ALA A 10 -28.40 -22.12 -19.85
CA ALA A 10 -27.61 -22.99 -19.02
C ALA A 10 -27.28 -22.18 -17.74
N LEU A 11 -26.87 -22.88 -16.70
CA LEU A 11 -26.46 -22.37 -15.39
C LEU A 11 -25.29 -21.37 -15.46
N GLY A 12 -25.28 -20.44 -14.51
CA GLY A 12 -24.13 -19.59 -14.18
C GLY A 12 -24.31 -18.99 -12.79
N ALA A 13 -23.94 -19.74 -11.76
CA ALA A 13 -23.80 -19.26 -10.39
C ALA A 13 -22.49 -18.47 -10.21
N GLY A 14 -22.50 -17.46 -9.33
CA GLY A 14 -21.31 -16.72 -8.87
C GLY A 14 -20.91 -15.60 -9.84
N ALA A 15 -20.55 -14.39 -9.43
CA ALA A 15 -19.99 -13.97 -8.16
C ALA A 15 -20.57 -12.61 -7.77
N THR A 16 -20.96 -12.47 -6.51
CA THR A 16 -20.93 -11.18 -5.81
C THR A 16 -19.55 -10.59 -6.05
N ALA A 17 -19.47 -9.48 -6.78
CA ALA A 17 -18.25 -8.71 -6.93
C ALA A 17 -17.73 -8.40 -5.53
N ALA A 18 -16.65 -9.08 -5.14
CA ALA A 18 -15.93 -8.75 -3.94
C ALA A 18 -15.53 -7.28 -4.09
N SER A 19 -15.93 -6.45 -3.14
CA SER A 19 -15.29 -5.17 -2.90
C SER A 19 -13.82 -5.47 -2.68
N GLY A 20 -13.04 -5.39 -3.76
CA GLY A 20 -11.60 -5.39 -3.70
C GLY A 20 -11.23 -4.15 -2.91
N THR A 21 -10.86 -4.33 -1.65
CA THR A 21 -10.02 -3.35 -0.96
C THR A 21 -8.84 -3.11 -1.88
N ALA A 22 -8.77 -1.93 -2.48
CA ALA A 22 -7.63 -1.50 -3.28
C ALA A 22 -6.39 -1.72 -2.42
N THR A 23 -5.65 -2.77 -2.74
CA THR A 23 -4.34 -3.01 -2.17
C THR A 23 -3.52 -1.79 -2.53
N ALA A 24 -3.07 -1.04 -1.52
CA ALA A 24 -2.08 0.00 -1.68
C ALA A 24 -0.92 -0.62 -2.48
N GLN A 25 -0.82 -0.28 -3.75
CA GLN A 25 0.31 -0.66 -4.56
C GLN A 25 1.45 0.21 -4.04
N GLU A 26 2.28 -0.36 -3.15
CA GLU A 26 3.62 0.15 -2.89
C GLU A 26 4.41 0.04 -4.21
N GLY A 27 4.18 1.01 -5.09
CA GLY A 27 4.97 1.23 -6.29
C GLY A 27 6.41 1.50 -5.89
N GLY A 28 7.33 0.75 -6.49
CA GLY A 28 8.72 0.64 -6.09
C GLY A 28 9.47 1.96 -6.11
N GLY A 29 9.69 2.52 -4.93
CA GLY A 29 10.66 3.58 -4.68
C GLY A 29 11.42 3.22 -3.42
N GLY A 30 12.71 2.87 -3.54
CA GLY A 30 13.53 2.33 -2.44
C GLY A 30 13.38 3.11 -1.13
N GLY A 31 12.53 2.61 -0.22
CA GLY A 31 12.34 3.10 1.16
C GLY A 31 12.16 4.60 1.35
N LYS A 32 11.73 5.34 0.32
CA LYS A 32 11.60 6.81 0.33
C LYS A 32 10.32 7.25 -0.35
N LYS A 33 9.67 8.26 0.22
CA LYS A 33 8.55 8.99 -0.40
C LYS A 33 8.79 10.50 -0.37
N PRO A 34 8.15 11.30 -1.24
CA PRO A 34 8.20 12.75 -1.15
C PRO A 34 7.69 13.24 0.20
N ASP A 35 8.33 14.29 0.71
CA ASP A 35 7.86 15.00 1.90
C ASP A 35 6.89 16.11 1.48
N PHE A 36 5.61 15.91 1.73
CA PHE A 36 4.56 16.89 1.45
C PHE A 36 4.36 17.91 2.58
N GLY A 37 5.21 17.89 3.62
CA GLY A 37 5.18 18.87 4.72
C GLY A 37 3.90 18.81 5.56
N GLY A 38 3.29 17.62 5.66
CA GLY A 38 2.06 17.40 6.43
C GLY A 38 0.77 17.91 5.78
N TYR A 39 0.83 18.47 4.56
CA TYR A 39 -0.33 19.06 3.89
C TYR A 39 -1.52 18.09 3.75
N THR A 40 -1.24 16.81 3.53
CA THR A 40 -2.21 15.73 3.32
C THR A 40 -2.58 14.96 4.60
N GLU A 41 -2.11 15.35 5.79
CA GLU A 41 -2.34 14.60 7.05
C GLU A 41 -3.83 14.50 7.45
N GLY A 42 -4.66 15.43 6.98
CA GLY A 42 -6.12 15.40 7.18
C GLY A 42 -6.91 14.82 6.00
N ALA A 43 -6.22 14.31 4.97
CA ALA A 43 -6.88 13.88 3.74
C ALA A 43 -7.59 12.53 3.90
N LYS A 44 -8.81 12.43 3.37
CA LYS A 44 -9.63 11.22 3.51
C LYS A 44 -9.18 10.04 2.62
N GLY A 45 -8.49 10.33 1.52
CA GLY A 45 -8.02 9.28 0.59
C GLY A 45 -6.79 8.55 1.09
N GLY A 46 -5.84 9.26 1.71
CA GLY A 46 -4.67 8.70 2.42
C GLY A 46 -3.74 7.82 1.59
N THR A 47 -4.00 7.65 0.28
CA THR A 47 -3.24 6.76 -0.61
C THR A 47 -2.04 7.48 -1.18
N TYR A 48 -0.90 6.80 -1.16
CA TYR A 48 0.33 7.21 -1.84
C TYR A 48 0.58 6.30 -3.04
N GLN A 49 0.96 6.90 -4.17
CA GLN A 49 1.37 6.19 -5.36
C GLN A 49 2.67 6.79 -5.92
N ASP A 50 3.68 5.93 -6.08
CA ASP A 50 4.85 6.22 -6.91
C ASP A 50 4.56 5.78 -8.34
N ALA A 51 4.42 6.75 -9.25
CA ALA A 51 4.14 6.55 -10.68
C ALA A 51 5.27 7.12 -11.56
N ARG A 52 6.48 7.27 -11.02
CA ARG A 52 7.65 7.58 -11.84
C ARG A 52 7.87 6.47 -12.87
N GLY A 53 8.31 6.85 -14.07
CA GLY A 53 8.39 6.00 -15.25
C GLY A 53 7.12 5.94 -16.08
N SER A 54 6.00 6.51 -15.62
CA SER A 54 4.75 6.60 -16.39
C SER A 54 4.61 7.94 -17.11
N SER A 55 4.22 7.90 -18.39
CA SER A 55 3.92 9.12 -19.17
C SER A 55 2.56 9.72 -18.86
N GLU A 56 1.62 8.90 -18.37
CA GLU A 56 0.25 9.29 -18.03
C GLU A 56 -0.18 8.62 -16.73
N VAL A 57 -0.93 9.34 -15.89
CA VAL A 57 -1.48 8.84 -14.62
C VAL A 57 -2.87 9.45 -14.41
N THR A 58 -3.81 8.66 -13.88
CA THR A 58 -5.14 9.15 -13.53
C THR A 58 -5.23 9.44 -12.03
N VAL A 59 -5.88 10.55 -11.68
CA VAL A 59 -6.32 10.88 -10.33
C VAL A 59 -7.85 10.95 -10.33
N GLU A 60 -8.50 10.08 -9.57
CA GLU A 60 -9.95 10.16 -9.36
C GLU A 60 -10.29 11.39 -8.52
N VAL A 61 -11.29 12.15 -8.94
CA VAL A 61 -11.87 13.28 -8.23
C VAL A 61 -13.20 12.87 -7.63
N GLY A 62 -13.30 12.95 -6.31
CA GLY A 62 -14.48 12.48 -5.58
C GLY A 62 -14.48 10.97 -5.36
N GLY A 63 -13.31 10.35 -5.29
CA GLY A 63 -13.13 8.95 -4.89
C GLY A 63 -13.27 8.74 -3.39
N GLY A 64 -13.06 7.51 -2.90
CA GLY A 64 -12.92 7.23 -1.46
C GLY A 64 -14.14 7.60 -0.60
N GLY A 65 -15.35 7.39 -1.13
CA GLY A 65 -16.60 7.79 -0.46
C GLY A 65 -17.07 9.20 -0.82
N GLY A 66 -16.56 9.79 -1.90
CA GLY A 66 -17.09 11.02 -2.50
C GLY A 66 -16.31 12.30 -2.16
N LEU A 67 -15.26 12.24 -1.32
CA LEU A 67 -14.61 13.44 -0.76
C LEU A 67 -13.08 13.34 -0.79
N ALA A 68 -12.51 12.59 -1.72
CA ALA A 68 -11.07 12.41 -1.83
C ALA A 68 -10.57 12.52 -3.27
N PHE A 69 -9.28 12.85 -3.38
CA PHE A 69 -8.49 12.59 -4.58
C PHE A 69 -7.78 11.24 -4.42
N LEU A 70 -7.85 10.36 -5.43
CA LEU A 70 -7.17 9.06 -5.41
C LEU A 70 -6.28 8.87 -6.65
N PRO A 71 -4.96 8.68 -6.50
CA PRO A 71 -4.21 8.77 -5.24
C PRO A 71 -4.26 10.18 -4.62
N THR A 72 -4.11 10.24 -3.29
CA THR A 72 -4.03 11.52 -2.56
C THR A 72 -2.63 12.13 -2.67
N GLU A 73 -1.61 11.29 -2.56
CA GLU A 73 -0.20 11.65 -2.72
C GLU A 73 0.34 10.93 -3.96
N LEU A 74 0.90 11.68 -4.91
CA LEU A 74 1.40 11.13 -6.17
C LEU A 74 2.85 11.58 -6.43
N TRP A 75 3.72 10.66 -6.84
CA TRP A 75 5.07 10.99 -7.32
C TRP A 75 5.22 10.63 -8.79
N ILE A 76 5.54 11.60 -9.64
CA ILE A 76 5.70 11.44 -11.09
C ILE A 76 7.02 12.04 -11.57
N ASP A 77 7.42 11.70 -12.80
CA ASP A 77 8.50 12.37 -13.48
C ASP A 77 8.04 13.68 -14.13
N THR A 78 8.98 14.55 -14.46
CA THR A 78 8.70 15.73 -15.29
C THR A 78 8.22 15.31 -16.68
N GLY A 79 7.21 15.99 -17.21
CA GLY A 79 6.57 15.69 -18.49
C GLY A 79 5.44 14.67 -18.41
N THR A 80 5.18 14.08 -17.23
CA THR A 80 4.01 13.20 -17.03
C THR A 80 2.71 14.01 -17.10
N THR A 81 1.73 13.47 -17.81
CA THR A 81 0.37 14.03 -17.86
C THR A 81 -0.51 13.39 -16.80
N VAL A 82 -1.10 14.21 -15.94
CA VAL A 82 -2.09 13.74 -14.96
C VAL A 82 -3.49 14.08 -15.47
N THR A 83 -4.34 13.07 -15.58
CA THR A 83 -5.76 13.21 -15.89
C THR A 83 -6.57 13.10 -14.62
N PHE A 84 -7.25 14.19 -14.25
CA PHE A 84 -8.24 14.22 -13.20
C PHE A 84 -9.57 13.71 -13.76
N GLU A 85 -10.11 12.62 -13.21
CA GLU A 85 -11.36 11.99 -13.65
C GLU A 85 -12.41 12.06 -12.55
N TRP A 86 -13.55 12.70 -12.80
CA TRP A 86 -14.61 12.83 -11.82
C TRP A 86 -15.40 11.53 -11.74
N VAL A 87 -15.21 10.81 -10.63
CA VAL A 87 -15.96 9.59 -10.29
C VAL A 87 -17.18 9.90 -9.40
N SER A 88 -17.31 11.15 -8.94
CA SER A 88 -18.54 11.71 -8.39
C SER A 88 -18.61 13.21 -8.67
N GLY A 89 -19.80 13.81 -8.51
CA GLY A 89 -20.02 15.24 -8.76
C GLY A 89 -19.81 16.15 -7.55
N GLY A 90 -19.77 17.46 -7.81
CA GLY A 90 -19.67 18.48 -6.77
C GLY A 90 -18.24 18.91 -6.43
N HIS A 91 -17.29 18.67 -7.35
CA HIS A 91 -15.87 18.91 -7.08
C HIS A 91 -15.21 19.81 -8.12
N ASN A 92 -14.15 20.49 -7.69
CA ASN A 92 -13.19 21.18 -8.54
C ASN A 92 -11.76 20.83 -8.11
N VAL A 93 -10.77 21.32 -8.85
CA VAL A 93 -9.34 21.10 -8.58
C VAL A 93 -8.63 22.44 -8.60
N LEU A 94 -8.27 22.98 -7.45
CA LEU A 94 -7.56 24.25 -7.33
C LEU A 94 -6.18 24.04 -6.71
N PHE A 95 -5.15 24.67 -7.27
CA PHE A 95 -3.83 24.69 -6.63
C PHE A 95 -3.80 25.71 -5.50
N GLU A 96 -3.26 25.29 -4.36
CA GLU A 96 -2.87 26.17 -3.25
C GLU A 96 -1.41 26.59 -3.37
N GLU A 97 -0.54 25.66 -3.77
CA GLU A 97 0.89 25.88 -3.89
C GLU A 97 1.42 25.18 -5.14
N THR A 98 2.23 25.88 -5.92
CA THR A 98 2.94 25.35 -7.08
C THR A 98 4.38 25.86 -7.08
N PRO A 99 5.31 25.16 -7.76
CA PRO A 99 6.64 25.69 -8.01
C PRO A 99 6.57 27.03 -8.75
N SER A 100 7.52 27.92 -8.48
CA SER A 100 7.68 29.15 -9.27
C SER A 100 7.83 28.80 -10.75
N ASP A 101 7.21 29.58 -11.62
CA ASP A 101 7.24 29.43 -13.08
C ASP A 101 6.53 28.18 -13.64
N ALA A 102 5.83 27.39 -12.81
CA ALA A 102 5.11 26.21 -13.30
C ALA A 102 4.00 26.54 -14.33
N GLY A 103 3.40 27.73 -14.24
CA GLY A 103 2.41 28.21 -15.21
C GLY A 103 1.12 27.39 -15.32
N VAL A 104 0.89 26.43 -14.40
CA VAL A 104 -0.30 25.58 -14.38
C VAL A 104 -1.44 26.24 -13.63
N SER A 105 -2.67 26.03 -14.12
CA SER A 105 -3.90 26.43 -13.45
C SER A 105 -4.75 25.20 -13.15
N GLY A 106 -5.44 25.21 -12.02
CA GLY A 106 -6.46 24.21 -11.72
C GLY A 106 -7.73 24.40 -12.58
N HIS A 107 -8.72 23.54 -12.35
CA HIS A 107 -10.06 23.66 -12.91
C HIS A 107 -11.00 24.28 -11.89
N GLN A 108 -11.51 25.48 -12.15
CA GLN A 108 -12.31 26.24 -11.17
C GLN A 108 -13.77 25.78 -11.07
N SER A 109 -14.35 25.37 -12.19
CA SER A 109 -15.76 24.99 -12.26
C SER A 109 -16.04 23.73 -11.45
N ILE A 110 -17.21 23.70 -10.80
CA ILE A 110 -17.71 22.51 -10.13
C ILE A 110 -18.33 21.59 -11.17
N GLU A 111 -17.82 20.37 -11.27
CA GLU A 111 -18.21 19.42 -12.30
C GLU A 111 -18.94 18.19 -11.73
N SER A 112 -19.52 17.41 -12.63
CA SER A 112 -20.25 16.16 -12.34
C SER A 112 -19.44 14.93 -12.75
N GLU A 113 -19.91 13.75 -12.35
CA GLU A 113 -19.33 12.46 -12.74
C GLU A 113 -19.19 12.33 -14.28
N GLY A 114 -18.06 11.77 -14.73
CA GLY A 114 -17.72 11.59 -16.13
C GLY A 114 -16.98 12.77 -16.78
N PHE A 115 -16.78 13.87 -16.06
CA PHE A 115 -15.90 14.96 -16.50
C PHE A 115 -14.42 14.59 -16.35
N THR A 116 -13.57 15.11 -17.25
CA THR A 116 -12.11 14.92 -17.19
C THR A 116 -11.37 16.23 -17.44
N PHE A 117 -10.22 16.39 -16.79
CA PHE A 117 -9.33 17.53 -16.96
C PHE A 117 -7.87 17.06 -16.85
N SER A 118 -7.02 17.43 -17.81
CA SER A 118 -5.64 16.95 -17.86
C SER A 118 -4.63 18.10 -17.79
N ILE A 119 -3.53 17.88 -17.08
CA ILE A 119 -2.38 18.79 -16.99
C ILE A 119 -1.10 17.99 -17.22
N THR A 120 -0.21 18.49 -18.08
CA THR A 120 1.16 18.00 -18.20
C THR A 120 2.09 18.78 -17.27
N PHE A 121 2.81 18.08 -16.39
CA PHE A 121 3.64 18.69 -15.36
C PHE A 121 5.10 18.85 -15.83
N GLU A 122 5.42 20.02 -16.38
CA GLU A 122 6.74 20.30 -16.96
C GLU A 122 7.75 20.87 -15.95
N THR A 123 7.29 21.39 -14.82
CA THR A 123 8.17 22.00 -13.81
C THR A 123 8.31 21.08 -12.59
N GLY A 124 9.53 20.75 -12.21
CA GLY A 124 9.81 19.94 -11.03
C GLY A 124 9.46 20.66 -9.72
N GLY A 125 9.01 19.91 -8.72
CA GLY A 125 8.65 20.44 -7.40
C GLY A 125 7.37 19.82 -6.83
N ILE A 126 6.86 20.43 -5.76
CA ILE A 126 5.64 19.98 -5.08
C ILE A 126 4.47 20.88 -5.47
N TYR A 127 3.36 20.25 -5.83
CA TYR A 127 2.09 20.87 -6.17
C TYR A 127 1.05 20.45 -5.15
N LYS A 128 0.49 21.40 -4.40
CA LYS A 128 -0.56 21.17 -3.42
C LYS A 128 -1.87 21.67 -3.98
N TYR A 129 -2.90 20.85 -3.96
CA TYR A 129 -4.22 21.20 -4.48
C TYR A 129 -5.33 20.74 -3.55
N TYR A 130 -6.51 21.29 -3.78
CA TYR A 130 -7.70 21.05 -2.99
C TYR A 130 -8.97 21.20 -3.84
N CYS A 131 -10.07 20.67 -3.32
CA CYS A 131 -11.41 20.97 -3.80
C CYS A 131 -12.02 22.07 -2.92
N GLU A 132 -12.39 23.21 -3.50
CA GLU A 132 -12.89 24.40 -2.79
C GLU A 132 -14.06 24.10 -1.82
N PRO A 133 -15.17 23.48 -2.25
CA PRO A 133 -16.30 23.22 -1.35
C PRO A 133 -15.97 22.21 -0.24
N HIS A 134 -14.92 21.41 -0.40
CA HIS A 134 -14.60 20.27 0.48
C HIS A 134 -13.24 20.39 1.18
N LYS A 135 -12.56 21.53 1.06
CA LYS A 135 -11.23 21.75 1.65
C LYS A 135 -11.22 21.53 3.16
N SER A 136 -12.20 22.11 3.87
CA SER A 136 -12.34 21.96 5.33
C SER A 136 -12.69 20.54 5.78
N LEU A 137 -13.19 19.71 4.86
CA LEU A 137 -13.48 18.30 5.08
C LEU A 137 -12.29 17.38 4.74
N GLY A 138 -11.16 17.94 4.31
CA GLY A 138 -9.95 17.19 3.99
C GLY A 138 -9.86 16.70 2.55
N MET A 139 -10.57 17.31 1.59
CA MET A 139 -10.38 16.99 0.17
C MET A 139 -9.15 17.72 -0.37
N LEU A 140 -7.98 17.19 -0.01
CA LEU A 140 -6.64 17.69 -0.30
C LEU A 140 -5.88 16.65 -1.13
N GLY A 141 -4.98 17.09 -2.00
CA GLY A 141 -4.09 16.23 -2.74
C GLY A 141 -2.75 16.90 -3.01
N ALA A 142 -1.71 16.09 -3.23
CA ALA A 142 -0.38 16.60 -3.53
C ALA A 142 0.34 15.75 -4.57
N ILE A 143 1.00 16.43 -5.51
CA ILE A 143 1.81 15.81 -6.56
C ILE A 143 3.26 16.29 -6.42
N ALA A 144 4.19 15.36 -6.31
CA ALA A 144 5.61 15.60 -6.43
C ALA A 144 6.07 15.29 -7.86
N VAL A 145 6.81 16.22 -8.47
CA VAL A 145 7.27 16.12 -9.86
C VAL A 145 8.79 16.12 -9.89
N GLY A 146 9.35 15.07 -10.47
CA GLY A 146 10.79 14.88 -10.65
C GLY A 146 11.52 14.38 -9.40
N SER A 147 12.83 14.20 -9.53
CA SER A 147 13.68 13.60 -8.48
C SER A 147 14.25 14.60 -7.46
N GLY A 148 14.12 15.90 -7.73
CA GLY A 148 14.67 16.98 -6.89
C GLY A 148 13.83 17.37 -5.68
N VAL A 149 12.72 16.68 -5.42
CA VAL A 149 11.83 16.98 -4.29
C VAL A 149 12.42 16.49 -2.96
N PRO A 150 12.16 17.18 -1.83
CA PRO A 150 12.46 16.65 -0.51
C PRO A 150 11.81 15.28 -0.30
N THR A 151 12.50 14.36 0.38
CA THR A 151 12.01 13.00 0.65
C THR A 151 12.19 12.63 2.11
N VAL A 152 11.26 11.84 2.61
CA VAL A 152 11.35 11.15 3.92
C VAL A 152 11.50 9.66 3.70
N SER A 153 12.19 8.97 4.63
CA SER A 153 12.28 7.52 4.56
C SER A 153 10.94 6.92 4.98
N THR A 154 10.35 6.13 4.09
CA THR A 154 9.26 5.21 4.46
C THR A 154 9.94 4.04 5.16
N GLY A 155 9.73 3.89 6.47
CA GLY A 155 10.38 2.87 7.28
C GLY A 155 10.09 1.47 6.73
N GLY A 156 11.00 0.97 5.89
CA GLY A 156 10.93 -0.31 5.22
C GLY A 156 12.25 -1.03 5.37
N GLY A 157 12.51 -1.55 6.58
CA GLY A 157 13.59 -2.49 6.82
C GLY A 157 13.29 -3.84 6.17
N GLY A 158 13.50 -3.94 4.86
CA GLY A 158 13.19 -5.14 4.05
C GLY A 158 14.36 -5.64 3.20
N GLY A 159 15.61 -5.40 3.62
CA GLY A 159 16.74 -6.24 3.17
C GLY A 159 16.81 -7.52 4.00
N PRO A 160 17.51 -8.59 3.56
CA PRO A 160 17.76 -9.74 4.42
C PRO A 160 18.41 -9.25 5.72
N LYS A 161 17.64 -9.30 6.81
CA LYS A 161 18.09 -8.89 8.13
C LYS A 161 19.04 -9.98 8.61
N GLU A 162 20.33 -9.64 8.72
CA GLU A 162 21.31 -10.46 9.44
C GLU A 162 20.75 -10.80 10.84
N LEU A 163 20.95 -12.05 11.29
CA LEU A 163 20.45 -12.62 12.56
C LEU A 163 20.66 -11.75 13.82
N HIS A 164 21.53 -10.74 13.74
CA HIS A 164 21.84 -9.80 14.83
C HIS A 164 20.77 -8.74 15.08
N GLU A 165 19.86 -8.47 14.14
CA GLU A 165 18.78 -7.48 14.33
C GLU A 165 17.46 -8.06 14.88
N LEU A 166 17.40 -9.38 15.15
CA LEU A 166 16.23 -10.05 15.71
C LEU A 166 16.10 -9.92 17.25
N GLY A 167 16.81 -8.98 17.88
CA GLY A 167 16.62 -8.62 19.29
C GLY A 167 16.93 -9.70 20.32
N VAL A 168 17.38 -10.89 19.90
CA VAL A 168 18.02 -11.88 20.77
C VAL A 168 19.51 -11.75 20.56
N ALA A 169 20.22 -11.31 21.60
CA ALA A 169 21.67 -11.42 21.65
C ALA A 169 22.08 -12.89 21.76
N ILE A 170 21.98 -13.65 20.66
CA ILE A 170 22.62 -14.95 20.51
C ILE A 170 24.13 -14.71 20.41
N GLN A 171 24.72 -14.44 21.57
CA GLN A 171 26.16 -14.44 21.75
C GLN A 171 26.67 -15.82 21.32
N ALA A 172 27.62 -15.87 20.37
CA ALA A 172 28.08 -17.12 19.76
C ALA A 172 28.54 -18.18 20.79
N HIS A 173 29.00 -17.76 21.98
CA HIS A 173 29.37 -18.66 23.07
C HIS A 173 28.17 -19.34 23.76
N TRP A 174 26.98 -18.72 23.74
CA TRP A 174 25.76 -19.31 24.33
C TRP A 174 25.07 -20.29 23.39
N VAL A 175 25.21 -20.15 22.07
CA VAL A 175 24.66 -21.13 21.11
C VAL A 175 25.35 -22.48 21.31
N GLY A 176 26.69 -22.49 21.36
CA GLY A 176 27.45 -23.70 21.66
C GLY A 176 27.10 -24.30 23.03
N ALA A 177 26.96 -23.44 24.06
CA ALA A 177 26.58 -23.89 25.39
C ALA A 177 25.16 -24.50 25.44
N ALA A 178 24.18 -23.90 24.77
CA ALA A 178 22.80 -24.41 24.72
C ALA A 178 22.71 -25.73 23.95
N THR A 179 23.45 -25.87 22.85
CA THR A 179 23.52 -27.14 22.10
C THR A 179 24.18 -28.24 22.93
N ILE A 180 25.31 -27.93 23.60
CA ILE A 180 25.98 -28.88 24.50
C ILE A 180 25.07 -29.27 25.66
N LEU A 181 24.38 -28.31 26.29
CA LEU A 181 23.44 -28.58 27.38
C LEU A 181 22.26 -29.45 26.92
N GLY A 182 21.70 -29.18 25.73
CA GLY A 182 20.63 -29.99 25.16
C GLY A 182 21.06 -31.44 24.90
N ILE A 183 22.27 -31.64 24.39
CA ILE A 183 22.86 -32.98 24.20
C ILE A 183 23.10 -33.67 25.56
N ILE A 184 23.64 -32.96 26.56
CA ILE A 184 23.87 -33.54 27.89
C ILE A 184 22.53 -33.94 28.54
N MET A 185 21.50 -33.08 28.45
CA MET A 185 20.19 -33.39 28.98
C MET A 185 19.54 -34.58 28.29
N SER A 186 19.67 -34.70 26.96
CA SER A 186 19.14 -35.87 26.25
C SER A 186 19.85 -37.15 26.66
N VAL A 187 21.19 -37.14 26.82
CA VAL A 187 21.96 -38.30 27.29
C VAL A 187 21.58 -38.68 28.72
N ILE A 188 21.43 -37.71 29.62
CA ILE A 188 20.99 -37.97 31.01
C ILE A 188 19.57 -38.55 31.02
N PHE A 189 18.65 -37.98 30.24
CA PHE A 189 17.28 -38.46 30.14
C PHE A 189 17.21 -39.88 29.55
N THR A 190 17.94 -40.16 28.47
CA THR A 190 18.05 -41.49 27.88
C THR A 190 18.68 -42.47 28.87
N PHE A 191 19.74 -42.08 29.58
CA PHE A 191 20.31 -42.91 30.65
C PHE A 191 19.26 -43.21 31.72
N TYR A 192 18.47 -42.22 32.15
CA TYR A 192 17.44 -42.41 33.16
C TYR A 192 16.34 -43.37 32.67
N LEU A 193 15.91 -43.25 31.42
CA LEU A 193 14.95 -44.18 30.81
C LEU A 193 15.51 -45.60 30.66
N VAL A 194 16.78 -45.77 30.29
CA VAL A 194 17.41 -47.11 30.20
C VAL A 194 17.64 -47.71 31.59
N LYS A 195 18.07 -46.88 32.55
CA LYS A 195 18.41 -47.31 33.91
C LYS A 195 17.18 -47.58 34.78
N TYR A 196 16.10 -46.80 34.60
CA TYR A 196 14.93 -46.79 35.48
C TYR A 196 13.58 -46.88 34.76
N GLY A 197 13.57 -46.90 33.42
CA GLY A 197 12.35 -46.96 32.61
C GLY A 197 11.90 -48.37 32.20
N GLU A 198 12.63 -49.42 32.59
CA GLU A 198 12.14 -50.79 32.47
C GLU A 198 11.16 -51.07 33.62
N SER A 199 9.91 -51.34 33.25
CA SER A 199 8.76 -51.44 34.13
C SER A 199 8.83 -52.64 35.07
N ALA A 200 8.25 -52.48 36.27
CA ALA A 200 7.82 -53.60 37.09
C ALA A 200 6.65 -54.32 36.40
N HIS A 201 6.88 -55.07 35.31
CA HIS A 201 5.98 -56.10 34.78
C HIS A 201 6.68 -56.97 33.72
N THR A 202 7.69 -57.74 34.11
CA THR A 202 7.96 -59.06 33.52
C THR A 202 7.67 -60.14 34.56
N GLY A 203 6.41 -60.20 34.99
CA GLY A 203 5.89 -61.35 35.72
C GLY A 203 5.60 -62.48 34.75
N THR A 204 6.55 -63.39 34.59
CA THR A 204 6.28 -64.73 34.09
C THR A 204 5.69 -65.58 35.21
N GLY A 205 4.65 -66.37 34.89
CA GLY A 205 4.32 -67.58 35.64
C GLY A 205 2.93 -67.66 36.28
N ARG A 206 1.89 -67.80 35.47
CA ARG A 206 1.03 -69.02 35.41
C ARG A 206 -0.11 -68.84 34.42
#